data_AF-A0A2P4Y601-F1
#
_entry.id   AF-A0A2P4Y601-F1
#
_cell.length_a   1.000
_cell.length_b   1.000
_cell.length_c   1.000
_cell.angle_alpha   90.00
_cell.angle_beta   90.00
_cell.angle_gamma   90.00
#
_symmetry.space_group_name_H-M   'P 1'
#
loop_
_entity.id
_entity.type
_entity.pdbx_description
1 polymer ?
#
loop_
_entity_poly.entity_id
_entity_poly.type
_entity_poly.pdbx_seq_one_letter_code
_entity_poly.pdbx_strand_id
1 'polypeptide(L)'
;MKGSIWTSDEVWWLVQAWQESVNALKKGKKKKMSSIDFNKLVHEHFVALAGGSSPRTVATISTRKCILQNSFEFIRAFMGNQPVTGDVDWFGMTASHQRKLMQTAGGKEVRPIDERVFIALEKLLKDNDTVFEESDHDGNESDSASSEGDKYEQTMNQKKVVVPKKVITGASTITRTRKSALEEETGELLTQKGQEDVKPKRQRLAFSSKTPLAGNVKDILEHQSQVLTGFLEKRANERSREHEQSRQEREADQKFWAAETEKDRSLLRDLFSHE
;
A
#
# COMPACT_ATOMS: atom_id res chain seq x y z
N MET A 1 10.54 0.48 -11.42
CA MET A 1 9.55 1.07 -12.35
C MET A 1 8.94 2.28 -11.68
N LYS A 2 9.14 3.50 -12.22
CA LYS A 2 8.47 4.70 -11.68
C LYS A 2 6.97 4.53 -11.91
N GLY A 3 6.18 4.55 -10.85
CA GLY A 3 4.72 4.47 -10.98
C GLY A 3 4.24 5.63 -11.84
N SER A 4 3.49 5.32 -12.91
CA SER A 4 2.97 6.34 -13.81
C SER A 4 2.08 7.32 -13.03
N ILE A 5 2.48 8.59 -13.02
CA ILE A 5 1.80 9.69 -12.31
C ILE A 5 0.42 9.84 -12.93
N TRP A 6 -0.64 9.89 -12.11
CA TRP A 6 -2.00 10.15 -12.57
C TRP A 6 -2.17 11.65 -12.79
N THR A 7 -2.56 12.05 -13.98
CA THR A 7 -2.90 13.45 -14.30
C THR A 7 -4.31 13.79 -13.81
N SER A 8 -4.60 15.07 -13.61
CA SER A 8 -5.94 15.53 -13.20
C SER A 8 -7.01 15.17 -14.22
N ASP A 9 -6.66 15.12 -15.51
CA ASP A 9 -7.60 14.75 -16.57
C ASP A 9 -7.86 13.25 -16.62
N GLU A 10 -6.83 12.41 -16.42
CA GLU A 10 -7.03 10.96 -16.26
C GLU A 10 -7.94 10.64 -15.05
N VAL A 11 -7.78 11.37 -13.94
CA VAL A 11 -8.66 11.20 -12.77
C VAL A 11 -10.09 11.59 -13.11
N TRP A 12 -10.27 12.68 -13.86
CA TRP A 12 -11.59 13.13 -14.31
C TRP A 12 -12.27 12.11 -15.23
N TRP A 13 -11.57 11.61 -16.25
CA TRP A 13 -12.09 10.57 -17.14
C TRP A 13 -12.45 9.29 -16.39
N LEU A 14 -11.68 8.92 -15.37
CA LEU A 14 -12.00 7.76 -14.53
C LEU A 14 -13.35 7.94 -13.81
N VAL A 15 -13.60 9.10 -13.21
CA VAL A 15 -14.88 9.36 -12.53
C VAL A 15 -16.03 9.38 -13.52
N GLN A 16 -15.85 9.96 -14.70
CA GLN A 16 -16.85 9.95 -15.75
C GLN A 16 -17.16 8.53 -16.26
N ALA A 17 -16.13 7.73 -16.54
CA ALA A 17 -16.27 6.34 -16.95
C ALA A 17 -16.99 5.50 -15.88
N TRP A 18 -16.71 5.75 -14.61
CA TRP A 18 -17.39 5.09 -13.50
C TRP A 18 -18.88 5.48 -13.46
N GLN A 19 -19.18 6.77 -13.61
CA GLN A 19 -20.58 7.23 -13.69
C GLN A 19 -21.34 6.62 -14.87
N GLU A 20 -20.73 6.55 -16.05
CA GLU A 20 -21.32 5.90 -17.23
C GLU A 20 -21.61 4.41 -16.97
N SER A 21 -20.69 3.71 -16.31
CA SER A 21 -20.83 2.30 -15.97
C SER A 21 -21.99 2.06 -14.99
N VAL A 22 -22.14 2.92 -13.98
CA VAL A 22 -23.28 2.87 -13.04
C VAL A 22 -24.59 3.15 -13.78
N ASN A 23 -24.61 4.14 -14.66
CA ASN A 23 -25.80 4.47 -15.46
C ASN A 23 -26.18 3.34 -16.42
N ALA A 24 -25.19 2.66 -17.01
CA ALA A 24 -25.42 1.48 -17.86
C ALA A 24 -26.07 0.34 -17.06
N LEU A 25 -25.62 0.11 -15.82
CA LEU A 25 -26.20 -0.89 -14.94
C LEU A 25 -27.65 -0.54 -14.55
N LYS A 26 -27.96 0.74 -14.30
CA LYS A 26 -29.33 1.22 -14.01
C LYS A 26 -30.28 1.06 -15.20
N LYS A 27 -29.78 1.20 -16.44
CA LYS A 27 -30.56 1.04 -17.67
C LYS A 27 -30.74 -0.42 -18.10
N GLY A 28 -29.80 -1.29 -17.73
CA GLY A 28 -29.85 -2.72 -18.02
C GLY A 28 -30.86 -3.46 -17.15
N LYS A 29 -31.53 -4.49 -17.68
CA LYS A 29 -32.37 -5.40 -16.88
C LYS A 29 -31.49 -6.09 -15.83
N LYS A 30 -31.69 -5.73 -14.54
CA LYS A 30 -31.12 -6.23 -13.26
C LYS A 30 -30.32 -7.55 -13.28
N LYS A 31 -29.24 -7.67 -14.07
CA LYS A 31 -28.29 -8.77 -13.93
C LYS A 31 -27.25 -8.34 -12.91
N LYS A 32 -27.21 -9.01 -11.75
CA LYS A 32 -26.14 -8.81 -10.75
C LYS A 32 -24.80 -8.98 -11.47
N MET A 33 -24.04 -7.89 -11.58
CA MET A 33 -22.74 -7.88 -12.26
C MET A 33 -21.65 -8.12 -11.21
N SER A 34 -20.71 -9.01 -11.52
CA SER A 34 -19.53 -9.24 -10.68
C SER A 34 -18.70 -7.95 -10.56
N SER A 35 -18.07 -7.74 -9.40
CA SER A 35 -17.12 -6.63 -9.19
C SER A 35 -15.99 -6.61 -10.23
N ILE A 36 -15.52 -7.79 -10.66
CA ILE A 36 -14.48 -7.91 -11.69
C ILE A 36 -15.00 -7.38 -13.02
N ASP A 37 -16.19 -7.80 -13.42
CA ASP A 37 -16.77 -7.38 -14.70
C ASP A 37 -17.15 -5.91 -14.67
N PHE A 38 -17.64 -5.40 -13.54
CA PHE A 38 -17.88 -3.97 -13.36
C PHE A 38 -16.59 -3.16 -13.54
N ASN A 39 -15.48 -3.58 -12.95
CA ASN A 39 -14.21 -2.89 -13.12
C ASN A 39 -13.67 -2.98 -14.56
N LYS A 40 -13.96 -4.06 -15.30
CA LYS A 40 -13.67 -4.13 -16.74
C LYS A 40 -14.50 -3.13 -17.53
N LEU A 41 -15.80 -3.03 -17.24
CA LEU A 41 -16.69 -2.06 -17.89
C LEU A 41 -16.20 -0.62 -17.65
N VAL A 42 -15.84 -0.29 -16.40
CA VAL A 42 -15.24 1.02 -16.08
C VAL A 42 -13.96 1.26 -16.87
N HIS A 43 -13.10 0.25 -17.02
CA HIS A 43 -11.88 0.36 -17.82
C HIS A 43 -12.17 0.56 -19.31
N GLU A 44 -13.17 -0.12 -19.88
CA GLU A 44 -13.59 0.07 -21.28
C GLU A 44 -14.07 1.51 -21.54
N HIS A 45 -14.95 2.03 -20.69
CA HIS A 45 -15.39 3.43 -20.77
C HIS A 45 -14.21 4.40 -20.60
N PHE A 46 -13.30 4.11 -19.68
CA PHE A 46 -12.11 4.93 -19.47
C PHE A 46 -11.19 4.96 -20.70
N VAL A 47 -10.95 3.81 -21.34
CA VAL A 47 -10.16 3.73 -22.58
C VAL A 47 -10.83 4.51 -23.70
N ALA A 48 -12.16 4.43 -23.82
CA ALA A 48 -12.91 5.20 -24.81
C ALA A 48 -12.73 6.73 -24.60
N LEU A 49 -12.83 7.20 -23.36
CA LEU A 49 -12.62 8.62 -23.01
C LEU A 49 -11.17 9.07 -23.21
N ALA A 50 -10.19 8.17 -23.01
CA ALA A 50 -8.78 8.44 -23.23
C ALA A 50 -8.37 8.45 -24.72
N GLY A 51 -9.31 8.40 -25.65
CA GLY A 51 -9.04 8.39 -27.09
C GLY A 51 -8.76 7.01 -27.67
N GLY A 52 -9.24 5.95 -27.02
CA GLY A 52 -9.18 4.56 -27.51
C GLY A 52 -7.93 3.79 -27.12
N SER A 53 -6.97 4.41 -26.44
CA SER A 53 -5.77 3.73 -25.91
C SER A 53 -5.36 4.33 -24.59
N SER A 54 -5.03 3.48 -23.61
CA SER A 54 -4.52 3.92 -22.31
C SER A 54 -3.49 2.93 -21.76
N PRO A 55 -2.40 3.39 -21.14
CA PRO A 55 -1.42 2.52 -20.49
C PRO A 55 -1.93 1.94 -19.16
N ARG A 56 -3.12 2.36 -18.69
CA ARG A 56 -3.70 1.91 -17.42
C ARG A 56 -4.37 0.56 -17.60
N THR A 57 -4.10 -0.36 -16.67
CA THR A 57 -4.75 -1.67 -16.60
C THR A 57 -5.99 -1.63 -15.71
N VAL A 58 -6.88 -2.61 -15.86
CA VAL A 58 -8.06 -2.79 -15.00
C VAL A 58 -7.69 -2.79 -13.51
N ALA A 59 -6.57 -3.42 -13.14
CA ALA A 59 -6.08 -3.43 -11.76
C ALA A 59 -5.74 -2.02 -11.27
N THR A 60 -5.02 -1.22 -12.08
CA THR A 60 -4.67 0.15 -11.71
C THR A 60 -5.89 1.07 -11.60
N ILE A 61 -6.91 0.85 -12.45
CA ILE A 61 -8.19 1.56 -12.38
C ILE A 61 -8.93 1.20 -11.09
N SER A 62 -9.03 -0.09 -10.77
CA SER A 62 -9.67 -0.57 -9.54
C SER A 62 -9.00 -0.01 -8.28
N THR A 63 -7.66 -0.08 -8.20
CA THR A 63 -6.90 0.52 -7.09
C THR A 63 -7.12 2.04 -7.01
N ARG A 64 -7.11 2.74 -8.15
CA ARG A 64 -7.33 4.19 -8.17
C ARG A 64 -8.74 4.55 -7.72
N LYS A 65 -9.75 3.77 -8.10
CA LYS A 65 -11.14 3.92 -7.68
C LYS A 65 -11.28 3.82 -6.16
N CYS A 66 -10.67 2.79 -5.56
CA CYS A 66 -10.64 2.61 -4.10
C CYS A 66 -10.00 3.82 -3.40
N ILE A 67 -8.85 4.30 -3.88
CA ILE A 67 -8.21 5.51 -3.35
C ILE A 67 -9.13 6.73 -3.43
N LEU A 68 -9.86 6.91 -4.54
CA LEU A 68 -10.80 8.02 -4.71
C LEU A 68 -11.99 7.92 -3.74
N GLN A 69 -12.52 6.72 -3.51
CA GLN A 69 -13.58 6.48 -2.52
C GLN A 69 -13.12 6.86 -1.11
N ASN A 70 -11.98 6.31 -0.68
CA ASN A 70 -11.43 6.61 0.64
C ASN A 70 -11.12 8.12 0.80
N SER A 71 -10.66 8.76 -0.28
CA SER A 71 -10.41 10.22 -0.28
C SER A 71 -11.68 11.03 -0.19
N PHE A 72 -12.74 10.63 -0.88
CA PHE A 72 -14.04 11.27 -0.79
C PHE A 72 -14.62 11.15 0.62
N GLU A 73 -14.63 9.94 1.21
CA GLU A 73 -15.15 9.70 2.55
C GLU A 73 -14.40 10.52 3.60
N PHE A 74 -13.06 10.57 3.49
CA PHE A 74 -12.23 11.38 4.37
C PHE A 74 -12.60 12.86 4.31
N ILE A 75 -12.70 13.43 3.10
CA ILE A 75 -13.02 14.85 2.91
C ILE A 75 -14.44 15.15 3.41
N ARG A 76 -15.40 14.27 3.11
CA ARG A 76 -16.78 14.39 3.57
C ARG A 76 -16.87 14.38 5.09
N ALA A 77 -16.16 13.47 5.76
CA ALA A 77 -16.10 13.39 7.21
C ALA A 77 -15.43 14.64 7.81
N PHE A 78 -14.35 15.12 7.19
CA PHE A 78 -13.67 16.35 7.60
C PHE A 78 -14.61 17.56 7.54
N MET A 79 -15.32 17.74 6.42
CA MET A 79 -16.30 18.82 6.25
C MET A 79 -17.50 18.67 7.19
N GLY A 80 -17.95 17.45 7.50
CA GLY A 80 -19.04 17.20 8.45
C GLY A 80 -18.69 17.51 9.90
N ASN A 81 -17.42 17.41 10.28
CA ASN A 81 -16.91 17.69 11.64
C ASN A 81 -16.55 19.17 11.86
N GLN A 82 -17.12 20.08 11.06
CA GLN A 82 -16.84 21.51 11.07
C GLN A 82 -16.97 22.25 12.42
N PRO A 83 -17.86 21.90 13.39
CA PRO A 83 -17.99 22.72 14.61
C PRO A 83 -16.72 22.77 15.47
N VAL A 84 -15.76 21.87 15.26
CA VAL A 84 -14.51 21.79 16.05
C VAL A 84 -13.34 22.51 15.39
N THR A 85 -13.37 22.71 14.07
CA THR A 85 -12.16 23.10 13.30
C THR A 85 -12.21 24.55 12.78
N GLY A 86 -13.32 25.27 13.03
CA GLY A 86 -13.58 26.57 12.44
C GLY A 86 -14.07 26.47 10.99
N ASP A 87 -14.49 27.59 10.43
CA ASP A 87 -15.03 27.70 9.06
C ASP A 87 -13.92 27.59 7.99
N VAL A 88 -13.14 26.50 8.05
CA VAL A 88 -12.06 26.22 7.11
C VAL A 88 -12.62 25.40 5.96
N ASP A 89 -12.79 26.03 4.81
CA ASP A 89 -13.12 25.33 3.57
C ASP A 89 -11.94 24.43 3.14
N TRP A 90 -12.21 23.13 2.96
CA TRP A 90 -11.22 22.14 2.55
C TRP A 90 -10.55 22.50 1.22
N PHE A 91 -11.31 23.00 0.24
CA PHE A 91 -10.81 23.29 -1.09
C PHE A 91 -10.06 24.63 -1.17
N GLY A 92 -10.30 25.54 -0.23
CA GLY A 92 -9.49 26.75 -0.01
C GLY A 92 -8.11 26.50 0.61
N MET A 93 -7.86 25.29 1.15
CA MET A 93 -6.58 24.96 1.78
C MET A 93 -5.47 24.72 0.76
N THR A 94 -4.22 25.04 1.13
CA THR A 94 -3.07 24.69 0.29
C THR A 94 -2.89 23.18 0.16
N ALA A 95 -2.47 22.69 -1.01
CA ALA A 95 -2.25 21.26 -1.27
C ALA A 95 -1.19 20.60 -0.38
N SER A 96 -0.29 21.40 0.24
CA SER A 96 0.66 20.90 1.23
C SER A 96 -0.01 20.63 2.57
N HIS A 97 -0.98 21.47 2.96
CA HIS A 97 -1.72 21.33 4.20
C HIS A 97 -2.74 20.19 4.11
N GLN A 98 -3.49 20.09 3.01
CA GLN A 98 -4.38 18.95 2.72
C GLN A 98 -3.61 17.63 2.85
N ARG A 99 -2.44 17.50 2.22
CA ARG A 99 -1.60 16.29 2.33
C ARG A 99 -1.19 15.97 3.75
N LYS A 100 -0.83 16.98 4.57
CA LYS A 100 -0.48 16.75 5.98
C LYS A 100 -1.67 16.20 6.76
N LEU A 101 -2.86 16.76 6.59
CA LEU A 101 -4.08 16.30 7.26
C LEU A 101 -4.45 14.87 6.86
N MET A 102 -4.34 14.54 5.57
CA MET A 102 -4.60 13.18 5.07
C MET A 102 -3.59 12.17 5.62
N GLN A 103 -2.32 12.55 5.74
CA GLN A 103 -1.29 11.70 6.34
C GLN A 103 -1.55 11.43 7.82
N THR A 104 -2.05 12.42 8.57
CA THR A 104 -2.32 12.25 10.00
C THR A 104 -3.54 11.38 10.29
N ALA A 105 -4.51 11.31 9.39
CA ALA A 105 -5.80 10.68 9.66
C ALA A 105 -6.07 9.36 8.92
N GLY A 106 -5.33 9.05 7.84
CA GLY A 106 -5.66 7.86 7.01
C GLY A 106 -4.51 7.21 6.24
N GLY A 107 -3.24 7.62 6.44
CA GLY A 107 -2.09 6.93 5.84
C GLY A 107 -2.04 6.93 4.30
N LYS A 108 -1.44 5.88 3.71
CA LYS A 108 -1.02 5.79 2.28
C LYS A 108 -2.17 5.78 1.26
N GLU A 109 -3.42 5.59 1.70
CA GLU A 109 -4.56 5.30 0.82
C GLU A 109 -5.40 6.52 0.43
N VAL A 110 -5.15 7.67 1.06
CA VAL A 110 -5.91 8.89 0.82
C VAL A 110 -5.05 9.88 0.03
N ARG A 111 -5.59 10.48 -1.04
CA ARG A 111 -4.87 11.48 -1.86
C ARG A 111 -5.71 12.72 -2.13
N PRO A 112 -5.09 13.90 -2.28
CA PRO A 112 -5.82 15.11 -2.67
C PRO A 112 -6.59 14.87 -3.97
N ILE A 113 -7.84 15.34 -3.98
CA ILE A 113 -8.72 15.31 -5.15
C ILE A 113 -9.22 16.73 -5.41
N ASP A 114 -9.40 17.04 -6.69
CA ASP A 114 -9.91 18.34 -7.12
C ASP A 114 -11.40 18.47 -6.75
N GLU A 115 -11.85 19.70 -6.51
CA GLU A 115 -13.25 20.00 -6.14
C GLU A 115 -14.25 19.47 -7.19
N ARG A 116 -13.92 19.62 -8.49
CA ARG A 116 -14.73 19.07 -9.58
C ARG A 116 -14.94 17.55 -9.44
N VAL A 117 -13.90 16.83 -9.05
CA VAL A 117 -13.91 15.37 -8.88
C VAL A 117 -14.72 15.00 -7.65
N PHE A 118 -14.58 15.76 -6.56
CA PHE A 118 -15.33 15.57 -5.33
C PHE A 118 -16.84 15.71 -5.55
N ILE A 119 -17.30 16.77 -6.22
CA ILE A 119 -18.72 16.99 -6.51
C ILE A 119 -19.29 15.85 -7.37
N ALA A 120 -18.52 15.38 -8.36
CA ALA A 120 -18.93 14.27 -9.21
C ALA A 120 -19.03 12.95 -8.43
N LEU A 121 -18.08 12.67 -7.53
CA LEU A 121 -18.12 11.51 -6.63
C LEU A 121 -19.27 11.60 -5.64
N GLU A 122 -19.57 12.79 -5.11
CA GLU A 122 -20.69 12.99 -4.20
C GLU A 122 -22.02 12.60 -4.85
N LYS A 123 -22.25 13.08 -6.08
CA LYS A 123 -23.43 12.70 -6.86
C LYS A 123 -23.46 11.20 -7.13
N LEU A 124 -22.32 10.64 -7.57
CA LEU A 124 -22.21 9.22 -7.90
C LEU A 124 -22.51 8.32 -6.71
N LEU A 125 -21.97 8.62 -5.53
CA LEU A 125 -22.08 7.76 -4.35
C LEU A 125 -23.44 7.91 -3.65
N LYS A 126 -23.99 9.13 -3.55
CA LYS A 126 -25.39 9.33 -3.08
C LYS A 126 -26.40 8.53 -3.92
N ASP A 127 -26.17 8.47 -5.23
CA ASP A 127 -27.02 7.74 -6.16
C ASP A 127 -26.84 6.21 -6.12
N ASN A 128 -25.80 5.70 -5.43
CA ASN A 128 -25.50 4.26 -5.32
C ASN A 128 -25.85 3.67 -3.95
N ASP A 129 -25.74 4.44 -2.86
CA ASP A 129 -26.19 3.99 -1.52
C ASP A 129 -27.67 3.58 -1.54
N THR A 130 -28.48 4.27 -2.36
CA THR A 130 -29.90 3.95 -2.56
C THR A 130 -30.16 2.64 -3.31
N VAL A 131 -29.16 2.03 -3.94
CA VAL A 131 -29.32 0.87 -4.85
C VAL A 131 -28.75 -0.43 -4.25
N PHE A 132 -27.88 -0.35 -3.24
CA PHE A 132 -27.29 -1.53 -2.59
C PHE A 132 -28.00 -2.00 -1.30
N GLU A 133 -28.99 -1.26 -0.80
CA GLU A 133 -29.85 -1.60 0.36
C GLU A 133 -30.87 -2.75 0.09
N GLU A 134 -30.67 -3.56 -0.94
CA GLU A 134 -31.49 -4.76 -1.22
C GLU A 134 -30.58 -5.97 -1.50
N SER A 135 -29.81 -6.38 -0.48
CA SER A 135 -29.00 -7.59 -0.52
C SER A 135 -28.89 -8.21 0.87
N ASP A 136 -29.88 -9.04 1.21
CA ASP A 136 -29.74 -10.28 1.98
C ASP A 136 -28.76 -10.19 3.17
N HIS A 137 -29.15 -9.42 4.21
CA HIS A 137 -28.55 -9.54 5.54
C HIS A 137 -29.15 -10.77 6.22
N ASP A 138 -28.64 -11.96 5.87
CA ASP A 138 -28.81 -13.14 6.69
C ASP A 138 -28.07 -12.89 8.01
N GLY A 139 -28.83 -12.93 9.10
CA GLY A 139 -28.39 -12.57 10.43
C GLY A 139 -27.19 -13.39 10.88
N ASN A 140 -26.14 -12.68 11.28
CA ASN A 140 -25.17 -13.21 12.22
C ASN A 140 -24.86 -12.10 13.22
N GLU A 141 -25.74 -11.98 14.22
CA GLU A 141 -25.42 -11.38 15.51
C GLU A 141 -24.16 -12.06 16.05
N SER A 142 -23.04 -11.34 16.04
CA SER A 142 -21.82 -11.73 16.74
C SER A 142 -21.52 -10.64 17.73
N ASP A 143 -21.69 -11.01 18.99
CA ASP A 143 -21.60 -10.18 20.18
C ASP A 143 -20.45 -9.20 20.18
N SER A 144 -20.83 -7.95 20.43
CA SER A 144 -19.99 -6.84 20.83
C SER A 144 -19.45 -7.09 22.24
N ALA A 145 -18.32 -7.80 22.35
CA ALA A 145 -17.52 -7.82 23.56
C ALA A 145 -16.60 -6.59 23.58
N SER A 146 -17.07 -5.57 24.28
CA SER A 146 -16.31 -4.44 24.79
C SER A 146 -15.04 -4.93 25.49
N SER A 147 -13.86 -4.59 24.95
CA SER A 147 -12.58 -4.75 25.66
C SER A 147 -12.01 -3.36 25.93
N GLU A 148 -12.35 -2.91 27.12
CA GLU A 148 -11.88 -1.73 27.81
C GLU A 148 -10.52 -2.04 28.45
N GLY A 149 -9.54 -1.15 28.25
CA GLY A 149 -8.29 -1.14 29.03
C GLY A 149 -7.05 -1.62 28.29
N ASP A 150 -6.24 -0.69 27.80
CA ASP A 150 -5.02 -0.39 28.56
C ASP A 150 -4.40 0.94 28.13
N LYS A 151 -4.41 1.87 29.10
CA LYS A 151 -3.58 3.06 29.13
C LYS A 151 -2.22 2.64 29.65
N TYR A 152 -1.16 2.90 28.89
CA TYR A 152 0.10 3.28 29.50
C TYR A 152 0.75 4.42 28.72
N GLU A 153 0.83 5.52 29.44
CA GLU A 153 1.73 6.64 29.21
C GLU A 153 3.16 6.12 29.12
N GLN A 154 3.93 6.55 28.12
CA GLN A 154 5.31 6.89 28.42
C GLN A 154 5.84 8.04 27.58
N THR A 155 6.18 9.06 28.34
CA THR A 155 6.65 10.39 28.01
C THR A 155 8.13 10.43 27.59
N MET A 156 8.47 11.52 26.88
CA MET A 156 9.82 12.12 26.72
C MET A 156 10.70 11.47 25.63
N ASN A 157 11.30 12.18 24.68
CA ASN A 157 12.03 13.44 24.80
C ASN A 157 12.00 14.24 23.48
N GLN A 158 11.57 15.51 23.56
CA GLN A 158 11.89 16.52 22.56
C GLN A 158 13.20 17.19 22.96
N LYS A 159 14.25 17.05 22.14
CA LYS A 159 15.35 18.03 22.13
C LYS A 159 15.29 18.83 20.83
N LYS A 160 14.78 20.06 20.99
CA LYS A 160 14.94 21.16 20.04
C LYS A 160 16.43 21.50 19.96
N VAL A 161 16.97 21.55 18.74
CA VAL A 161 18.12 22.39 18.43
C VAL A 161 17.72 23.30 17.28
N VAL A 162 17.93 24.59 17.52
CA VAL A 162 17.49 25.73 16.72
C VAL A 162 18.76 26.39 16.17
N VAL A 163 18.80 26.58 14.84
CA VAL A 163 19.45 27.70 14.08
C VAL A 163 20.99 27.61 13.85
N PRO A 164 21.60 28.24 12.79
CA PRO A 164 21.08 29.17 11.77
C PRO A 164 21.34 28.84 10.28
N LYS A 165 20.62 29.60 9.43
CA LYS A 165 20.85 29.83 8.00
C LYS A 165 22.26 30.37 7.69
N LYS A 166 22.84 29.94 6.56
CA LYS A 166 23.73 30.77 5.72
C LYS A 166 23.37 30.63 4.25
N VAL A 167 23.19 31.78 3.62
CA VAL A 167 23.03 32.04 2.19
C VAL A 167 24.42 32.05 1.55
N ILE A 168 24.66 31.24 0.50
CA ILE A 168 25.62 31.57 -0.57
C ILE A 168 25.08 31.03 -1.91
N THR A 169 25.03 31.95 -2.86
CA THR A 169 24.81 31.84 -4.31
C THR A 169 25.95 31.11 -5.03
N GLY A 170 25.67 30.33 -6.08
CA GLY A 170 26.71 29.96 -7.05
C GLY A 170 26.34 28.82 -7.99
N ALA A 171 26.24 29.13 -9.28
CA ALA A 171 26.04 28.20 -10.39
C ALA A 171 27.21 27.22 -10.57
N SER A 172 26.95 26.01 -11.06
CA SER A 172 27.60 25.49 -12.27
C SER A 172 27.05 24.11 -12.65
N THR A 173 26.56 24.03 -13.87
CA THR A 173 26.50 22.87 -14.77
C THR A 173 27.79 22.04 -14.68
N ILE A 174 27.69 20.70 -14.69
CA ILE A 174 28.57 19.76 -15.41
C ILE A 174 27.92 18.36 -15.39
N THR A 175 27.52 17.92 -16.57
CA THR A 175 27.26 16.53 -16.94
C THR A 175 28.55 15.72 -16.87
N ARG A 176 28.55 14.57 -16.20
CA ARG A 176 29.61 13.57 -16.38
C ARG A 176 29.09 12.14 -16.29
N THR A 177 28.90 11.55 -17.46
CA THR A 177 28.83 10.11 -17.68
C THR A 177 30.14 9.45 -17.25
N ARG A 178 30.07 8.36 -16.49
CA ARG A 178 31.17 7.38 -16.38
C ARG A 178 30.62 5.97 -16.54
N LYS A 179 31.06 5.34 -17.63
CA LYS A 179 31.15 3.89 -17.83
C LYS A 179 32.51 3.45 -17.26
N SER A 180 32.53 2.33 -16.55
CA SER A 180 33.67 1.42 -16.32
C SER A 180 33.07 0.19 -15.62
N ALA A 181 33.06 -1.03 -16.13
CA ALA A 181 34.11 -1.82 -16.76
C ALA A 181 35.35 -1.93 -15.86
N LEU A 182 35.32 -2.91 -14.95
CA LEU A 182 36.53 -3.64 -14.56
C LEU A 182 36.12 -5.08 -14.19
N GLU A 183 36.78 -6.00 -14.87
CA GLU A 183 36.80 -7.43 -14.65
C GLU A 183 37.73 -7.79 -13.49
N GLU A 184 37.95 -9.09 -13.32
CA GLU A 184 38.89 -9.81 -12.45
C GLU A 184 38.32 -10.22 -11.09
N GLU A 185 37.89 -11.47 -10.88
CA GLU A 185 38.60 -12.76 -10.95
C GLU A 185 39.10 -13.19 -9.56
N THR A 186 38.54 -14.30 -9.08
CA THR A 186 38.95 -15.27 -8.02
C THR A 186 37.66 -15.83 -7.40
N GLY A 187 37.21 -17.06 -7.60
CA GLY A 187 37.92 -18.30 -7.90
C GLY A 187 38.04 -19.13 -6.62
N GLU A 188 37.06 -20.00 -6.32
CA GLU A 188 37.19 -21.30 -5.63
C GLU A 188 35.78 -21.87 -5.35
N LEU A 189 35.27 -22.80 -6.16
CA LEU A 189 35.45 -24.26 -6.07
C LEU A 189 34.94 -24.87 -4.75
N LEU A 190 33.65 -25.27 -4.75
CA LEU A 190 33.29 -26.57 -4.18
C LEU A 190 32.16 -27.23 -4.98
N THR A 191 32.58 -28.07 -5.92
CA THR A 191 31.80 -29.12 -6.57
C THR A 191 31.58 -30.29 -5.63
N GLN A 192 30.33 -30.75 -5.50
CA GLN A 192 29.92 -32.17 -5.35
C GLN A 192 28.40 -32.20 -5.58
N LYS A 193 27.91 -32.56 -6.77
CA LYS A 193 27.79 -33.91 -7.39
C LYS A 193 26.88 -34.85 -6.60
N GLY A 194 25.69 -35.06 -7.16
CA GLY A 194 24.65 -36.03 -6.78
C GLY A 194 23.34 -35.54 -7.40
N GLN A 195 23.09 -35.75 -8.69
CA GLN A 195 22.66 -37.01 -9.29
C GLN A 195 21.51 -37.64 -8.49
N GLU A 196 20.26 -37.31 -8.86
CA GLU A 196 19.20 -38.30 -9.05
C GLU A 196 17.99 -37.68 -9.77
N ASP A 197 17.79 -38.14 -11.00
CA ASP A 197 16.56 -37.99 -11.77
C ASP A 197 15.42 -38.71 -11.06
N VAL A 198 14.47 -37.98 -10.49
CA VAL A 198 13.16 -38.54 -10.12
C VAL A 198 12.04 -37.70 -10.72
N LYS A 199 11.49 -38.25 -11.80
CA LYS A 199 10.25 -37.81 -12.47
C LYS A 199 9.13 -37.63 -11.44
N PRO A 200 8.41 -36.50 -11.41
CA PRO A 200 7.21 -36.39 -10.58
C PRO A 200 6.09 -37.24 -11.21
N LYS A 201 6.01 -38.50 -10.78
CA LYS A 201 4.88 -39.39 -11.06
C LYS A 201 3.67 -38.79 -10.33
N ARG A 202 2.81 -38.08 -11.07
CA ARG A 202 1.48 -37.62 -10.62
C ARG A 202 0.65 -38.84 -10.20
N GLN A 203 0.77 -39.21 -8.93
CA GLN A 203 -0.04 -40.23 -8.30
C GLN A 203 -1.41 -39.59 -8.04
N ARG A 204 -2.39 -39.85 -8.92
CA ARG A 204 -3.80 -39.60 -8.63
C ARG A 204 -4.16 -40.51 -7.46
N LEU A 205 -4.13 -39.97 -6.26
CA LEU A 205 -4.73 -40.60 -5.09
C LEU A 205 -6.24 -40.64 -5.33
N ALA A 206 -6.74 -41.82 -5.68
CA ALA A 206 -8.15 -42.11 -5.58
C ALA A 206 -8.52 -41.97 -4.10
N PHE A 207 -9.25 -40.91 -3.77
CA PHE A 207 -9.88 -40.75 -2.46
C PHE A 207 -10.93 -41.86 -2.33
N SER A 208 -10.52 -42.98 -1.72
CA SER A 208 -11.40 -44.00 -1.20
C SER A 208 -12.28 -43.35 -0.15
N SER A 209 -13.51 -43.01 -0.53
CA SER A 209 -14.59 -42.54 0.34
C SER A 209 -15.00 -43.65 1.32
N LYS A 210 -14.20 -43.87 2.36
CA LYS A 210 -14.64 -44.57 3.55
C LYS A 210 -15.21 -43.51 4.48
N THR A 211 -16.53 -43.51 4.61
CA THR A 211 -17.30 -42.77 5.61
C THR A 211 -16.72 -43.04 7.01
N PRO A 212 -16.27 -42.02 7.75
CA PRO A 212 -15.83 -42.21 9.13
C PRO A 212 -17.06 -42.30 10.03
N LEU A 213 -17.11 -43.41 10.77
CA LEU A 213 -17.90 -43.58 11.99
C LEU A 213 -17.75 -42.33 12.89
N ALA A 214 -18.82 -41.98 13.58
CA ALA A 214 -19.06 -40.79 14.39
C ALA A 214 -18.15 -40.60 15.64
N GLY A 215 -16.90 -41.05 15.61
CA GLY A 215 -15.97 -41.02 16.75
C GLY A 215 -14.94 -39.88 16.78
N ASN A 216 -14.62 -39.22 15.66
CA ASN A 216 -13.33 -38.50 15.56
C ASN A 216 -13.38 -36.99 15.25
N VAL A 217 -14.52 -36.32 15.43
CA VAL A 217 -14.60 -34.86 15.22
C VAL A 217 -13.65 -34.11 16.16
N LYS A 218 -13.51 -34.60 17.41
CA LYS A 218 -12.59 -34.02 18.40
C LYS A 218 -11.13 -34.10 17.95
N ASP A 219 -10.69 -35.25 17.44
CA ASP A 219 -9.33 -35.45 16.94
C ASP A 219 -9.03 -34.58 15.71
N ILE A 220 -10.02 -34.40 14.82
CA ILE A 220 -9.88 -33.51 13.66
C ILE A 220 -9.72 -32.06 14.11
N LEU A 221 -10.54 -31.62 15.07
CA LEU A 221 -10.48 -30.26 15.61
C LEU A 221 -9.14 -29.99 16.32
N GLU A 222 -8.68 -30.95 17.13
CA GLU A 222 -7.40 -30.87 17.81
C GLU A 222 -6.24 -30.79 16.81
N HIS A 223 -6.25 -31.66 15.79
CA HIS A 223 -5.24 -31.61 14.73
C HIS A 223 -5.23 -30.26 13.98
N GLN A 224 -6.40 -29.74 13.60
CA GLN A 224 -6.51 -28.43 12.96
C GLN A 224 -6.01 -27.29 13.86
N SER A 225 -6.31 -27.35 15.16
CA SER A 225 -5.83 -26.36 16.12
C SER A 225 -4.30 -26.37 16.29
N GLN A 226 -3.68 -27.56 16.27
CA GLN A 226 -2.23 -27.70 16.36
C GLN A 226 -1.56 -27.17 15.09
N VAL A 227 -2.10 -27.49 13.91
CA VAL A 227 -1.61 -26.98 12.63
C VAL A 227 -1.70 -25.44 12.57
N LEU A 228 -2.81 -24.87 13.02
CA LEU A 228 -2.99 -23.42 13.05
C LEU A 228 -2.03 -22.75 14.04
N THR A 229 -1.87 -23.31 15.25
CA THR A 229 -0.93 -22.82 16.26
C THR A 229 0.50 -22.81 15.72
N GLY A 230 0.95 -23.92 15.10
CA GLY A 230 2.28 -24.00 14.50
C GLY A 230 2.48 -23.03 13.33
N PHE A 231 1.43 -22.77 12.53
CA PHE A 231 1.49 -21.78 11.47
C PHE A 231 1.65 -20.35 12.01
N LEU A 232 0.89 -20.00 13.05
CA LEU A 232 0.96 -18.68 13.69
C LEU A 232 2.32 -18.45 14.35
N GLU A 233 2.85 -19.45 15.05
CA GLU A 233 4.18 -19.40 15.65
C GLU A 233 5.27 -19.23 14.59
N LYS A 234 5.22 -20.01 13.51
CA LYS A 234 6.15 -19.87 12.38
C LYS A 234 6.12 -18.47 11.79
N ARG A 235 4.93 -17.88 11.62
CA ARG A 235 4.76 -16.52 11.07
C ARG A 235 5.17 -15.41 12.05
N ALA A 236 5.06 -15.65 13.36
CA ALA A 236 5.61 -14.74 14.37
C ALA A 236 7.14 -14.75 14.36
N ASN A 237 7.75 -15.93 14.28
CA ASN A 237 9.20 -16.11 14.18
C ASN A 237 9.77 -15.50 12.90
N GLU A 238 9.08 -15.64 11.77
CA GLU A 238 9.46 -15.00 10.50
C GLU A 238 9.50 -13.48 10.61
N ARG A 239 8.45 -12.85 11.16
CA ARG A 239 8.40 -11.40 11.38
C ARG A 239 9.49 -10.93 12.35
N SER A 240 9.77 -11.69 13.40
CA SER A 240 10.86 -11.38 14.34
C SER A 240 12.22 -11.38 13.66
N ARG A 241 12.47 -12.38 12.80
CA ARG A 241 13.70 -12.48 12.01
C ARG A 241 13.85 -11.34 11.00
N GLU A 242 12.79 -10.97 10.29
CA GLU A 242 12.80 -9.82 9.37
C GLU A 242 13.11 -8.52 10.11
N HIS A 243 12.52 -8.32 11.29
CA HIS A 243 12.76 -7.13 12.10
C HIS A 243 14.21 -7.06 12.60
N GLU A 244 14.77 -8.19 13.04
CA GLU A 244 16.17 -8.27 13.47
C GLU A 244 17.14 -8.03 12.29
N GLN A 245 16.84 -8.56 11.10
CA GLN A 245 17.61 -8.28 9.89
C GLN A 245 17.58 -6.78 9.53
N SER A 246 16.41 -6.15 9.56
CA SER A 246 16.28 -4.70 9.31
C SER A 246 17.06 -3.85 10.33
N ARG A 247 17.17 -4.33 11.57
CA ARG A 247 17.98 -3.68 12.60
C ARG A 247 19.47 -3.84 12.29
N GLN A 248 19.93 -5.04 11.95
CA GLN A 248 21.32 -5.32 11.60
C GLN A 248 21.78 -4.52 10.37
N GLU A 249 20.92 -4.38 9.36
CA GLU A 249 21.18 -3.55 8.18
C GLU A 249 21.39 -2.08 8.56
N ARG A 250 20.51 -1.51 9.39
CA ARG A 250 20.67 -0.14 9.90
C ARG A 250 21.95 0.06 10.71
N GLU A 251 22.30 -0.92 11.56
CA GLU A 251 23.55 -0.88 12.33
C GLU A 251 24.78 -1.00 11.42
N ALA A 252 24.72 -1.81 10.36
CA ALA A 252 25.79 -1.94 9.37
C ALA A 252 25.98 -0.65 8.56
N ASP A 253 24.89 -0.04 8.09
CA ASP A 253 24.91 1.25 7.40
C ASP A 253 25.50 2.35 8.29
N GLN A 254 25.06 2.40 9.56
CA GLN A 254 25.57 3.38 10.51
C GLN A 254 27.08 3.20 10.74
N LYS A 255 27.55 1.95 10.88
CA LYS A 255 28.99 1.64 11.01
C LYS A 255 29.77 2.02 9.77
N PHE A 256 29.23 1.74 8.58
CA PHE A 256 29.85 2.12 7.31
C PHE A 256 30.05 3.63 7.21
N TRP A 257 28.99 4.40 7.46
CA TRP A 257 29.06 5.88 7.42
C TRP A 257 29.99 6.45 8.50
N ALA A 258 30.02 5.87 9.69
CA ALA A 258 30.93 6.28 10.75
C ALA A 258 32.40 6.03 10.35
N ALA A 259 32.71 4.86 9.79
CA ALA A 259 34.05 4.53 9.31
C ALA A 259 34.49 5.45 8.17
N GLU A 260 33.61 5.73 7.22
CA GLU A 260 33.92 6.62 6.10
C GLU A 260 34.17 8.06 6.57
N THR A 261 33.35 8.55 7.50
CA THR A 261 33.55 9.88 8.10
C THR A 261 34.88 9.98 8.85
N GLU A 262 35.30 8.90 9.52
CA GLU A 262 36.59 8.89 10.22
C GLU A 262 37.77 8.86 9.25
N LYS A 263 37.67 8.16 8.11
CA LYS A 263 38.67 8.24 7.03
C LYS A 263 38.80 9.66 6.48
N ASP A 264 37.69 10.31 6.18
CA ASP A 264 37.69 11.69 5.70
C ASP A 264 38.33 12.64 6.72
N ARG A 265 38.06 12.45 8.02
CA ARG A 265 38.72 13.20 9.09
C ARG A 265 40.22 12.92 9.17
N SER A 266 40.65 11.68 8.98
CA SER A 266 42.06 11.33 8.95
C SER A 266 42.79 12.01 7.79
N LEU A 267 42.21 11.97 6.58
CA LEU A 267 42.77 12.64 5.41
C LEU A 267 42.90 14.15 5.62
N LEU A 268 41.90 14.78 6.25
CA LEU A 268 41.96 16.19 6.59
C LEU A 268 43.09 16.47 7.61
N ARG A 269 43.25 15.63 8.64
CA ARG A 269 44.36 15.80 9.61
C ARG A 269 45.72 15.70 8.91
N ASP A 270 45.91 14.75 8.01
CA ASP A 270 47.17 14.56 7.29
C ASP A 270 47.48 15.77 6.38
N LEU A 271 46.47 16.31 5.68
CA LEU A 271 46.63 17.50 4.83
C LEU A 271 47.05 18.75 5.61
N PHE A 272 46.60 18.91 6.85
CA PHE A 272 46.89 20.08 7.68
C PHE A 272 48.04 19.89 8.68
N SER A 273 48.70 18.72 8.71
CA SER A 273 49.81 18.45 9.65
C SER A 273 51.20 18.69 9.07
N HIS A 274 51.30 19.18 7.82
CA HIS A 274 52.57 19.37 7.10
C HIS A 274 53.03 20.85 6.97
N GLU A 275 52.53 21.76 7.81
CA GLU A 275 53.08 23.12 8.00
C GLU A 275 54.01 23.20 9.21
#